data_AF-A0A7S1BVC8-F1
#
_entry.id   AF-A0A7S1BVC8-F1
#
_cell.length_a   1.000
_cell.length_b   1.000
_cell.length_c   1.000
_cell.angle_alpha   90.00
_cell.angle_beta   90.00
_cell.angle_gamma   90.00
#
_symmetry.space_group_name_H-M   'P 1'
#
loop_
_entity.id
_entity.type
_entity.pdbx_description
1 polymer ?
#
loop_
_entity_poly.entity_id
_entity_poly.type
_entity_poly.pdbx_seq_one_letter_code
_entity_poly.pdbx_strand_id
1 'polypeptide(L)'
;NRVCHRLRRALRAGAPHLRRPVLCTYAKEVLQNLAGALQFVRGGEEGGEGDPADQADPARSEAQVDLKFLAGMSSYALLFDAALGLYDLELAAAVARGSQLLPAAYRPLLRRLEKMEDRQRRYEVDVYLKRWEAALRNLATQFMEARYAEDTKEVSKEENAKQEEVKETADEDSGQTQKWNTCLDMMARHDLHKVGLELFSSFTTFAEERRLILSSLGKKYMSEQKYSEALSIFMMTTPIGIEDAMEAAQFDGNWRIFFSLWKQKERERPPSLKEPSDDENDDDDPVHDIFGPSTPPPPSPLPPATSPPKSSLPAASTPMLRPPASSLTTPMIPPPPSTSSSVAASGTKPAVSQQIYPTPTTLPVPATRPQRSRPSLTLTRSPAPRESSRRPQGGMQRRS
;
A
#
# COMPACT_ATOMS: atom_id res chain seq x y z
N ASN A 1 9.35 -19.71 -7.84
CA ASN A 1 8.62 -18.94 -8.89
C ASN A 1 8.67 -19.66 -10.24
N ARG A 2 9.62 -19.43 -11.17
CA ARG A 2 9.60 -20.03 -12.54
C ARG A 2 9.33 -21.55 -12.59
N VAL A 3 9.99 -22.36 -11.75
CA VAL A 3 9.74 -23.81 -11.64
C VAL A 3 8.33 -24.09 -11.10
N CYS A 4 7.93 -23.41 -10.02
CA CYS A 4 6.61 -23.53 -9.39
C CYS A 4 5.46 -23.29 -10.40
N HIS A 5 5.56 -22.26 -11.23
CA HIS A 5 4.54 -21.96 -12.25
C HIS A 5 4.48 -23.03 -13.35
N ARG A 6 5.62 -23.53 -13.84
CA ARG A 6 5.66 -24.62 -14.83
C ARG A 6 5.07 -25.92 -14.26
N LEU A 7 5.46 -26.27 -13.04
CA LEU A 7 4.95 -27.45 -12.33
C LEU A 7 3.43 -27.32 -12.06
N ARG A 8 2.96 -26.16 -11.59
CA ARG A 8 1.52 -25.86 -11.42
C ARG A 8 0.74 -26.01 -12.71
N ARG A 9 1.26 -25.49 -13.83
CA ARG A 9 0.60 -25.58 -15.15
C ARG A 9 0.48 -27.03 -15.64
N ALA A 10 1.46 -27.88 -15.35
CA ALA A 10 1.39 -29.31 -15.67
C ALA A 10 0.43 -30.07 -14.74
N LEU A 11 0.54 -29.86 -13.42
CA LEU A 11 -0.27 -30.57 -12.42
C LEU A 11 -1.76 -30.18 -12.43
N ARG A 12 -2.11 -28.94 -12.81
CA ARG A 12 -3.50 -28.48 -12.91
C ARG A 12 -4.34 -29.22 -13.97
N ALA A 13 -3.71 -29.94 -14.89
CA ALA A 13 -4.40 -30.78 -15.88
C ALA A 13 -4.49 -32.26 -15.47
N GLY A 14 -4.12 -32.60 -14.23
CA GLY A 14 -4.10 -33.97 -13.71
C GLY A 14 -5.23 -34.28 -12.71
N ALA A 15 -5.21 -35.51 -12.21
CA ALA A 15 -6.22 -36.06 -11.30
C ALA A 15 -6.27 -35.36 -9.92
N PRO A 16 -7.41 -35.38 -9.20
CA PRO A 16 -7.63 -34.60 -7.97
C PRO A 16 -6.60 -34.83 -6.86
N HIS A 17 -6.00 -36.02 -6.75
CA HIS A 17 -4.94 -36.28 -5.76
C HIS A 17 -3.69 -35.38 -5.91
N LEU A 18 -3.51 -34.70 -7.06
CA LEU A 18 -2.44 -33.74 -7.31
C LEU A 18 -2.74 -32.32 -6.77
N ARG A 19 -3.94 -32.08 -6.22
CA ARG A 19 -4.38 -30.80 -5.63
C ARG A 19 -3.45 -30.30 -4.52
N ARG A 20 -3.01 -31.18 -3.60
CA ARG A 20 -2.02 -30.82 -2.55
C ARG A 20 -0.62 -30.53 -3.10
N PRO A 21 -0.05 -31.34 -4.02
CA PRO A 21 1.13 -30.94 -4.79
C PRO A 21 1.01 -29.59 -5.50
N VAL A 22 -0.17 -29.23 -6.04
CA VAL A 22 -0.42 -27.88 -6.57
C VAL A 22 -0.36 -26.82 -5.47
N LEU A 23 -0.98 -27.02 -4.32
CA LEU A 23 -0.92 -26.11 -3.17
C LEU A 23 0.53 -25.90 -2.68
N CYS A 24 1.37 -26.95 -2.64
CA CYS A 24 2.80 -26.82 -2.36
C CYS A 24 3.50 -25.83 -3.30
N THR A 25 3.13 -25.78 -4.59
CA THR A 25 3.76 -24.84 -5.52
C THR A 25 3.50 -23.37 -5.15
N TYR A 26 2.36 -23.06 -4.53
CA TYR A 26 2.01 -21.69 -4.11
C TYR A 26 2.72 -21.32 -2.81
N ALA A 27 2.69 -22.21 -1.81
CA ALA A 27 3.37 -22.01 -0.52
C ALA A 27 4.91 -21.99 -0.64
N LYS A 28 5.47 -22.50 -1.74
CA LYS A 28 6.92 -22.43 -2.06
C LYS A 28 7.27 -21.41 -3.17
N GLU A 29 6.41 -20.43 -3.44
CA GLU A 29 6.82 -19.19 -4.11
C GLU A 29 7.53 -18.25 -3.13
N VAL A 30 8.47 -17.43 -3.63
CA VAL A 30 9.42 -16.64 -2.80
C VAL A 30 8.71 -15.64 -1.87
N LEU A 31 7.51 -15.17 -2.25
CA LEU A 31 6.68 -14.26 -1.46
C LEU A 31 5.42 -14.95 -0.88
N GLN A 32 5.37 -16.30 -0.88
CA GLN A 32 4.23 -17.13 -0.49
C GLN A 32 2.89 -16.66 -1.08
N ASN A 33 2.50 -17.23 -2.23
CA ASN A 33 1.28 -16.83 -2.94
C ASN A 33 0.02 -17.46 -2.30
N LEU A 34 -0.26 -17.07 -1.06
CA LEU A 34 -1.37 -17.59 -0.24
C LEU A 34 -2.73 -17.21 -0.83
N ALA A 35 -2.89 -15.98 -1.34
CA ALA A 35 -4.10 -15.54 -2.02
C ALA A 35 -4.47 -16.45 -3.21
N GLY A 36 -3.51 -16.75 -4.09
CA GLY A 36 -3.72 -17.67 -5.22
C GLY A 36 -3.89 -19.13 -4.81
N ALA A 37 -3.39 -19.54 -3.63
CA ALA A 37 -3.65 -20.85 -3.06
C ALA A 37 -5.08 -20.95 -2.53
N LEU A 38 -5.54 -19.95 -1.78
CA LEU A 38 -6.87 -19.85 -1.19
C LEU A 38 -7.97 -19.79 -2.27
N GLN A 39 -7.76 -19.02 -3.35
CA GLN A 39 -8.64 -19.05 -4.52
C GLN A 39 -8.71 -20.44 -5.18
N PHE A 40 -7.60 -21.18 -5.23
CA PHE A 40 -7.58 -22.55 -5.76
C PHE A 40 -8.22 -23.58 -4.80
N VAL A 41 -8.25 -23.29 -3.49
CA VAL A 41 -9.05 -24.06 -2.52
C VAL A 41 -10.54 -23.85 -2.81
N ARG A 42 -11.03 -22.60 -2.80
CA ARG A 42 -12.44 -22.26 -3.06
C ARG A 42 -12.94 -22.77 -4.41
N GLY A 43 -12.22 -22.49 -5.50
CA GLY A 43 -12.54 -22.95 -6.86
C GLY A 43 -12.41 -24.46 -7.09
N GLY A 44 -12.28 -25.28 -6.04
CA GLY A 44 -12.48 -26.73 -6.10
C GLY A 44 -13.90 -27.17 -5.71
N GLU A 45 -14.62 -26.37 -4.91
CA GLU A 45 -15.95 -26.74 -4.40
C GLU A 45 -17.05 -26.53 -5.46
N GLU A 46 -16.85 -25.58 -6.38
CA GLU A 46 -17.77 -25.26 -7.49
C GLU A 46 -17.88 -26.37 -8.56
N GLY A 47 -17.06 -27.42 -8.50
CA GLY A 47 -16.97 -28.50 -9.50
C GLY A 47 -17.54 -29.86 -9.06
N GLY A 48 -18.14 -29.95 -7.87
CA GLY A 48 -18.62 -31.22 -7.33
C GLY A 48 -20.09 -31.18 -6.89
N GLU A 49 -20.92 -32.05 -7.46
CA GLU A 49 -22.18 -32.47 -6.85
C GLU A 49 -21.86 -33.33 -5.61
N GLY A 50 -21.51 -32.67 -4.50
CA GLY A 50 -21.21 -33.33 -3.24
C GLY A 50 -22.47 -33.87 -2.57
N ASP A 51 -22.39 -35.08 -2.01
CA ASP A 51 -23.47 -35.69 -1.24
C ASP A 51 -23.94 -34.73 -0.12
N PRO A 52 -25.26 -34.61 0.13
CA PRO A 52 -25.79 -33.70 1.16
C PRO A 52 -25.33 -34.05 2.59
N ALA A 53 -24.74 -35.24 2.79
CA ALA A 53 -24.11 -35.64 4.04
C ALA A 53 -22.77 -34.92 4.31
N ASP A 54 -21.95 -34.64 3.30
CA ASP A 54 -20.66 -33.95 3.49
C ASP A 54 -20.83 -32.45 3.74
N GLN A 55 -21.98 -31.87 3.36
CA GLN A 55 -22.36 -30.51 3.72
C GLN A 55 -22.66 -30.35 5.23
N ALA A 56 -23.02 -31.43 5.92
CA ALA A 56 -23.37 -31.39 7.35
C ALA A 56 -22.14 -31.27 8.27
N ASP A 57 -20.97 -31.72 7.81
CA ASP A 57 -19.75 -31.83 8.62
C ASP A 57 -18.62 -30.97 8.02
N PRO A 58 -18.67 -29.61 8.14
CA PRO A 58 -17.70 -28.70 7.50
C PRO A 58 -16.25 -28.91 7.96
N ALA A 59 -16.02 -29.69 9.02
CA ALA A 59 -14.71 -30.16 9.44
C ALA A 59 -14.06 -31.18 8.46
N ARG A 60 -14.87 -31.83 7.61
CA ARG A 60 -14.50 -32.92 6.68
C ARG A 60 -14.33 -32.49 5.21
N SER A 61 -14.92 -31.37 4.77
CA SER A 61 -14.77 -30.84 3.39
C SER A 61 -13.31 -30.89 2.92
N GLU A 62 -13.09 -31.28 1.66
CA GLU A 62 -11.75 -31.29 1.05
C GLU A 62 -11.07 -29.93 1.19
N ALA A 63 -11.82 -28.83 1.06
CA ALA A 63 -11.29 -27.49 1.29
C ALA A 63 -10.77 -27.31 2.72
N GLN A 64 -11.49 -27.80 3.74
CA GLN A 64 -11.03 -27.71 5.13
C GLN A 64 -9.79 -28.57 5.40
N VAL A 65 -9.63 -29.71 4.71
CA VAL A 65 -8.39 -30.53 4.75
C VAL A 65 -7.23 -29.81 4.06
N ASP A 66 -7.47 -29.16 2.93
CA ASP A 66 -6.46 -28.41 2.19
C ASP A 66 -6.04 -27.11 2.89
N LEU A 67 -6.96 -26.45 3.61
CA LEU A 67 -6.63 -25.34 4.52
C LEU A 67 -5.72 -25.80 5.66
N LYS A 68 -6.01 -26.97 6.28
CA LYS A 68 -5.13 -27.58 7.30
C LYS A 68 -3.76 -27.93 6.71
N PHE A 69 -3.70 -28.38 5.45
CA PHE A 69 -2.45 -28.68 4.74
C PHE A 69 -1.63 -27.42 4.41
N LEU A 70 -2.28 -26.35 3.92
CA LEU A 70 -1.65 -25.03 3.75
C LEU A 70 -1.12 -24.48 5.08
N ALA A 71 -1.86 -24.66 6.17
CA ALA A 71 -1.47 -24.25 7.51
C ALA A 71 -0.28 -25.05 8.09
N GLY A 72 0.01 -26.23 7.55
CA GLY A 72 1.25 -26.97 7.81
C GLY A 72 2.47 -26.41 7.07
N MET A 73 2.28 -25.51 6.09
CA MET A 73 3.34 -24.89 5.29
C MET A 73 3.48 -23.37 5.50
N SER A 74 2.47 -22.72 6.07
CA SER A 74 2.33 -21.27 6.27
C SER A 74 1.48 -21.01 7.51
N SER A 75 1.67 -19.89 8.22
CA SER A 75 0.92 -19.65 9.47
C SER A 75 -0.57 -19.41 9.22
N TYR A 76 -1.44 -19.93 10.10
CA TYR A 76 -2.88 -19.65 10.10
C TYR A 76 -3.19 -18.14 10.11
N ALA A 77 -2.37 -17.31 10.78
CA ALA A 77 -2.54 -15.86 10.76
C ALA A 77 -2.36 -15.29 9.34
N LEU A 78 -1.28 -15.68 8.65
CA LEU A 78 -1.01 -15.25 7.28
C LEU A 78 -2.07 -15.76 6.28
N LEU A 79 -2.64 -16.94 6.52
CA LEU A 79 -3.77 -17.45 5.74
C LEU A 79 -5.06 -16.66 6.00
N PHE A 80 -5.31 -16.25 7.23
CA PHE A 80 -6.47 -15.42 7.59
C PHE A 80 -6.34 -14.01 6.99
N ASP A 81 -5.17 -13.38 7.13
CA ASP A 81 -4.85 -12.08 6.52
C ASP A 81 -4.92 -12.13 4.98
N ALA A 82 -4.48 -13.24 4.38
CA ALA A 82 -4.60 -13.45 2.94
C ALA A 82 -6.05 -13.68 2.49
N ALA A 83 -6.89 -14.35 3.29
CA ALA A 83 -8.31 -14.55 3.01
C ALA A 83 -9.13 -13.25 3.15
N LEU A 84 -8.90 -12.49 4.22
CA LEU A 84 -9.41 -11.11 4.33
C LEU A 84 -8.96 -10.27 3.14
N GLY A 85 -7.70 -10.42 2.73
CA GLY A 85 -7.11 -9.74 1.58
C GLY A 85 -7.61 -10.20 0.20
N LEU A 86 -8.56 -11.12 0.13
CA LEU A 86 -9.39 -11.46 -1.04
C LEU A 86 -10.81 -10.84 -0.96
N TYR A 87 -11.12 -10.14 0.13
CA TYR A 87 -12.44 -9.63 0.53
C TYR A 87 -13.50 -10.72 0.77
N ASP A 88 -13.04 -11.95 1.01
CA ASP A 88 -13.87 -13.14 1.19
C ASP A 88 -14.05 -13.47 2.67
N LEU A 89 -15.13 -12.96 3.27
CA LEU A 89 -15.40 -13.14 4.70
C LEU A 89 -15.74 -14.60 5.07
N GLU A 90 -16.32 -15.37 4.15
CA GLU A 90 -16.68 -16.77 4.39
C GLU A 90 -15.44 -17.66 4.40
N LEU A 91 -14.53 -17.46 3.45
CA LEU A 91 -13.23 -18.13 3.43
C LEU A 91 -12.35 -17.71 4.62
N ALA A 92 -12.36 -16.43 5.00
CA ALA A 92 -11.71 -15.97 6.22
C ALA A 92 -12.31 -16.64 7.48
N ALA A 93 -13.63 -16.80 7.54
CA ALA A 93 -14.29 -17.55 8.61
C ALA A 93 -13.91 -19.04 8.62
N ALA A 94 -13.79 -19.68 7.45
CA ALA A 94 -13.36 -21.08 7.32
C ALA A 94 -11.90 -21.29 7.77
N VAL A 95 -10.98 -20.42 7.34
CA VAL A 95 -9.59 -20.40 7.83
C VAL A 95 -9.55 -20.22 9.34
N ALA A 96 -10.33 -19.27 9.87
CA ALA A 96 -10.39 -19.01 11.31
C ALA A 96 -10.95 -20.20 12.11
N ARG A 97 -12.01 -20.88 11.63
CA ARG A 97 -12.57 -22.10 12.24
C ARG A 97 -11.55 -23.26 12.29
N GLY A 98 -10.71 -23.39 11.25
CA GLY A 98 -9.64 -24.40 11.22
C GLY A 98 -8.42 -24.06 12.07
N SER A 99 -8.26 -22.79 12.45
CA SER A 99 -7.12 -22.27 13.21
C SER A 99 -7.29 -22.40 14.73
N GLN A 100 -6.22 -22.10 15.47
CA GLN A 100 -6.25 -21.94 16.92
C GLN A 100 -6.60 -20.50 17.37
N LEU A 101 -7.06 -19.62 16.46
CA LEU A 101 -7.46 -18.25 16.81
C LEU A 101 -8.71 -18.28 17.70
N LEU A 102 -8.67 -17.54 18.81
CA LEU A 102 -9.79 -17.45 19.74
C LEU A 102 -11.04 -16.88 19.04
N PRO A 103 -12.22 -17.50 19.17
CA PRO A 103 -13.48 -17.00 18.61
C PRO A 103 -13.81 -15.55 18.95
N ALA A 104 -13.35 -15.07 20.11
CA ALA A 104 -13.53 -13.67 20.55
C ALA A 104 -12.72 -12.66 19.73
N ALA A 105 -11.63 -13.07 19.07
CA ALA A 105 -10.78 -12.17 18.28
C ALA A 105 -11.36 -11.92 16.87
N TYR A 106 -11.69 -12.99 16.14
CA TYR A 106 -12.05 -12.87 14.71
C TYR A 106 -13.56 -12.65 14.47
N ARG A 107 -14.46 -13.20 15.31
CA ARG A 107 -15.91 -13.06 15.11
C ARG A 107 -16.45 -11.62 15.19
N PRO A 108 -16.01 -10.73 16.12
CA PRO A 108 -16.50 -9.35 16.12
C PRO A 108 -15.99 -8.55 14.93
N LEU A 109 -14.76 -8.84 14.44
CA LEU A 109 -14.22 -8.23 13.22
C LEU A 109 -15.07 -8.60 12.00
N LEU A 110 -15.31 -9.89 11.76
CA LEU A 110 -16.14 -10.33 10.62
C LEU A 110 -17.56 -9.75 10.70
N ARG A 111 -18.21 -9.80 11.88
CA ARG A 111 -19.55 -9.19 12.09
C ARG A 111 -19.61 -7.67 11.92
N ARG A 112 -18.49 -6.96 12.07
CA ARG A 112 -18.39 -5.52 11.76
C ARG A 112 -18.30 -5.30 10.25
N LEU A 113 -17.46 -6.10 9.57
CA LEU A 113 -17.27 -6.07 8.12
C LEU A 113 -18.53 -6.51 7.35
N GLU A 114 -19.25 -7.54 7.81
CA GLU A 114 -20.54 -8.01 7.25
C GLU A 114 -21.60 -6.91 7.19
N LYS A 115 -21.61 -5.99 8.18
CA LYS A 115 -22.60 -4.90 8.29
C LYS A 115 -22.23 -3.64 7.48
N MET A 116 -21.01 -3.55 6.97
CA MET A 116 -20.54 -2.40 6.19
C MET A 116 -20.93 -2.56 4.72
N GLU A 117 -21.18 -1.44 4.06
CA GLU A 117 -21.24 -1.37 2.59
C GLU A 117 -19.94 -1.93 1.98
N ASP A 118 -20.02 -2.60 0.83
CA ASP A 118 -18.90 -3.31 0.19
C ASP A 118 -17.62 -2.46 0.05
N ARG A 119 -17.76 -1.16 -0.27
CA ARG A 119 -16.63 -0.24 -0.42
C ARG A 119 -15.97 0.11 0.91
N GLN A 120 -16.79 0.41 1.92
CA GLN A 120 -16.31 0.67 3.28
C GLN A 120 -15.66 -0.58 3.90
N ARG A 121 -16.23 -1.76 3.61
CA ARG A 121 -15.69 -3.07 4.01
C ARG A 121 -14.29 -3.30 3.42
N ARG A 122 -14.08 -3.01 2.13
CA ARG A 122 -12.77 -3.13 1.47
C ARG A 122 -11.74 -2.16 2.06
N TYR A 123 -12.14 -0.90 2.28
CA TYR A 123 -11.30 0.10 2.95
C TYR A 123 -10.83 -0.36 4.33
N GLU A 124 -11.75 -0.78 5.21
CA GLU A 124 -11.44 -1.26 6.56
C GLU A 124 -10.57 -2.51 6.57
N VAL A 125 -10.77 -3.42 5.60
CA VAL A 125 -9.89 -4.59 5.38
C VAL A 125 -8.48 -4.17 4.95
N ASP A 126 -8.34 -3.27 3.99
CA ASP A 126 -7.00 -2.82 3.54
C ASP A 126 -6.27 -2.02 4.63
N VAL A 127 -6.99 -1.23 5.44
CA VAL A 127 -6.45 -0.56 6.64
C VAL A 127 -5.96 -1.59 7.67
N TYR A 128 -6.76 -2.62 7.98
CA TYR A 128 -6.37 -3.71 8.88
C TYR A 128 -5.10 -4.43 8.39
N LEU A 129 -5.03 -4.68 7.09
CA LEU A 129 -3.89 -5.33 6.42
C LEU A 129 -2.73 -4.37 6.10
N LYS A 130 -2.82 -3.09 6.48
CA LYS A 130 -1.82 -2.03 6.24
C LYS A 130 -1.48 -1.82 4.75
N ARG A 131 -2.43 -2.12 3.86
CA ARG A 131 -2.35 -1.96 2.40
C ARG A 131 -2.76 -0.54 2.02
N TRP A 132 -2.04 0.45 2.52
CA TRP A 132 -2.46 1.86 2.51
C TRP A 132 -2.83 2.39 1.11
N GLU A 133 -2.12 2.00 0.05
CA GLU A 133 -2.48 2.39 -1.33
C GLU A 133 -3.85 1.85 -1.77
N ALA A 134 -4.21 0.62 -1.40
CA ALA A 134 -5.46 -0.02 -1.79
C ALA A 134 -6.62 0.57 -0.99
N ALA A 135 -6.41 0.83 0.30
CA ALA A 135 -7.32 1.60 1.14
C ALA A 135 -7.60 3.01 0.57
N LEU A 136 -6.56 3.74 0.16
CA LEU A 136 -6.70 5.05 -0.49
C LEU A 136 -7.49 4.97 -1.80
N ARG A 137 -7.24 3.95 -2.64
CA ARG A 137 -8.02 3.71 -3.87
C ARG A 137 -9.51 3.48 -3.56
N ASN A 138 -9.84 2.70 -2.52
CA ASN A 138 -11.22 2.49 -2.09
C ASN A 138 -11.89 3.81 -1.65
N LEU A 139 -11.24 4.61 -0.78
CA LEU A 139 -11.75 5.92 -0.35
C LEU A 139 -11.92 6.90 -1.52
N ALA A 140 -10.92 7.02 -2.39
CA ALA A 140 -10.96 7.91 -3.55
C ALA A 140 -12.13 7.54 -4.48
N THR A 141 -12.42 6.25 -4.68
CA THR A 141 -13.56 5.82 -5.50
C THR A 141 -14.90 6.09 -4.81
N GLN A 142 -14.99 6.06 -3.47
CA GLN A 142 -16.19 6.51 -2.72
C GLN A 142 -16.41 8.02 -2.81
N PHE A 143 -15.34 8.82 -2.81
CA PHE A 143 -15.39 10.27 -2.98
C PHE A 143 -15.84 10.65 -4.40
N MET A 144 -15.22 10.04 -5.43
CA MET A 144 -15.61 10.27 -6.83
C MET A 144 -17.07 9.91 -7.11
N GLU A 145 -17.57 8.78 -6.59
CA GLU A 145 -18.98 8.41 -6.74
C GLU A 145 -19.94 9.37 -6.03
N ALA A 146 -19.58 9.90 -4.86
CA ALA A 146 -20.41 10.89 -4.18
C ALA A 146 -20.60 12.13 -5.07
N ARG A 147 -19.50 12.65 -5.63
CA ARG A 147 -19.50 13.81 -6.54
C ARG A 147 -20.33 13.55 -7.81
N TYR A 148 -20.08 12.46 -8.54
CA TYR A 148 -20.85 12.16 -9.74
C TYR A 148 -22.34 11.90 -9.44
N ALA A 149 -22.67 11.41 -8.24
CA ALA A 149 -24.05 11.28 -7.76
C ALA A 149 -24.66 12.61 -7.28
N GLU A 150 -23.92 13.71 -7.24
CA GLU A 150 -24.39 15.07 -6.97
C GLU A 150 -24.52 15.83 -8.30
N ASP A 151 -23.49 15.83 -9.15
CA ASP A 151 -23.49 16.38 -10.53
C ASP A 151 -24.74 15.93 -11.32
N THR A 152 -25.07 14.63 -11.25
CA THR A 152 -26.24 14.05 -11.96
C THR A 152 -27.60 14.47 -11.38
N LYS A 153 -27.66 14.86 -10.11
CA LYS A 153 -28.88 15.41 -9.51
C LYS A 153 -29.08 16.87 -9.93
N GLU A 154 -28.00 17.63 -10.06
CA GLU A 154 -28.06 19.05 -10.44
C GLU A 154 -28.61 19.22 -11.86
N VAL A 155 -28.15 18.43 -12.83
CA VAL A 155 -28.73 18.39 -14.19
C VAL A 155 -30.24 18.11 -14.15
N SER A 156 -30.68 17.13 -13.33
CA SER A 156 -32.11 16.80 -13.19
C SER A 156 -32.93 17.88 -12.45
N LYS A 157 -32.25 18.76 -11.68
CA LYS A 157 -32.87 19.95 -11.08
C LYS A 157 -32.96 21.07 -12.10
N GLU A 158 -31.92 21.35 -12.89
CA GLU A 158 -31.95 22.40 -13.92
C GLU A 158 -33.06 22.19 -14.96
N GLU A 159 -33.33 20.95 -15.36
CA GLU A 159 -34.48 20.62 -16.23
C GLU A 159 -35.85 20.93 -15.59
N ASN A 160 -35.94 20.98 -14.26
CA ASN A 160 -37.15 21.34 -13.51
C ASN A 160 -37.15 22.79 -12.98
N ALA A 161 -35.99 23.48 -12.96
CA ALA A 161 -35.77 24.77 -12.33
C ALA A 161 -36.30 25.96 -13.17
N LYS A 162 -37.60 25.97 -13.42
CA LYS A 162 -38.35 27.18 -13.80
C LYS A 162 -39.27 27.72 -12.71
N GLN A 163 -39.23 27.13 -11.52
CA GLN A 163 -39.96 27.59 -10.34
C GLN A 163 -39.12 27.43 -9.06
N GLU A 164 -39.42 28.32 -8.10
CA GLU A 164 -38.85 28.48 -6.75
C GLU A 164 -37.39 29.02 -6.66
N GLU A 165 -37.30 30.26 -6.18
CA GLU A 165 -36.07 30.90 -5.71
C GLU A 165 -35.66 30.41 -4.32
N VAL A 166 -34.36 30.39 -4.09
CA VAL A 166 -33.67 30.64 -2.81
C VAL A 166 -34.19 29.89 -1.57
N LYS A 167 -33.36 28.94 -1.10
CA LYS A 167 -32.93 29.03 0.30
C LYS A 167 -31.47 28.66 0.50
N GLU A 168 -30.64 29.69 0.57
CA GLU A 168 -29.27 29.60 1.05
C GLU A 168 -29.28 29.52 2.59
N THR A 169 -28.79 28.41 3.14
CA THR A 169 -28.44 28.27 4.56
C THR A 169 -27.14 27.49 4.67
N ALA A 170 -26.13 28.11 5.28
CA ALA A 170 -24.90 27.43 5.66
C ALA A 170 -25.13 26.42 6.81
N ASP A 171 -24.04 25.78 7.25
CA ASP A 171 -23.96 24.81 8.37
C ASP A 171 -24.47 23.37 8.10
N GLU A 172 -24.32 22.88 6.87
CA GLU A 172 -24.09 21.44 6.63
C GLU A 172 -22.64 21.21 6.13
N ASP A 173 -21.73 20.83 7.03
CA ASP A 173 -20.36 20.42 6.70
C ASP A 173 -20.40 19.13 5.86
N SER A 174 -20.27 19.27 4.54
CA SER A 174 -20.72 18.23 3.62
C SER A 174 -19.97 16.91 3.83
N GLY A 175 -20.71 15.79 3.84
CA GLY A 175 -20.12 14.46 4.01
C GLY A 175 -19.10 14.11 2.91
N GLN A 176 -19.11 14.84 1.80
CA GLN A 176 -18.09 14.80 0.74
C GLN A 176 -16.76 15.44 1.20
N THR A 177 -16.81 16.62 1.83
CA THR A 177 -15.65 17.31 2.42
C THR A 177 -14.99 16.46 3.52
N GLN A 178 -15.79 15.81 4.38
CA GLN A 178 -15.26 14.92 5.42
C GLN A 178 -14.57 13.67 4.84
N LYS A 179 -15.13 13.07 3.78
CA LYS A 179 -14.47 11.98 3.03
C LYS A 179 -13.16 12.45 2.39
N TRP A 180 -13.15 13.64 1.77
CA TRP A 180 -11.96 14.22 1.17
C TRP A 180 -10.85 14.47 2.20
N ASN A 181 -11.17 15.11 3.32
CA ASN A 181 -10.22 15.39 4.40
C ASN A 181 -9.63 14.08 4.97
N THR A 182 -10.43 13.02 5.04
CA THR A 182 -9.94 11.67 5.40
C THR A 182 -8.95 11.10 4.36
N CYS A 183 -9.20 11.32 3.06
CA CYS A 183 -8.25 10.94 1.99
C CYS A 183 -6.94 11.73 2.08
N LEU A 184 -7.01 13.04 2.32
CA LEU A 184 -5.85 13.93 2.37
C LEU A 184 -4.97 13.66 3.60
N ASP A 185 -5.58 13.44 4.77
CA ASP A 185 -4.92 13.00 5.99
C ASP A 185 -4.24 11.62 5.80
N MET A 186 -4.93 10.67 5.15
CA MET A 186 -4.35 9.36 4.83
C MET A 186 -3.15 9.47 3.89
N MET A 187 -3.22 10.35 2.88
CA MET A 187 -2.08 10.63 1.98
C MET A 187 -0.90 11.24 2.74
N ALA A 188 -1.16 12.19 3.64
CA ALA A 188 -0.13 12.84 4.46
C ALA A 188 0.55 11.90 5.47
N ARG A 189 -0.20 10.97 6.09
CA ARG A 189 0.33 10.03 7.11
C ARG A 189 1.09 8.83 6.53
N HIS A 190 0.84 8.46 5.27
CA HIS A 190 1.35 7.23 4.65
C HIS A 190 2.14 7.46 3.36
N ASP A 191 2.56 8.70 3.09
CA ASP A 191 3.41 9.08 1.94
C ASP A 191 2.80 8.78 0.56
N LEU A 192 1.48 8.71 0.47
CA LEU A 192 0.77 8.23 -0.72
C LEU A 192 0.52 9.30 -1.78
N HIS A 193 1.05 10.52 -1.63
CA HIS A 193 0.79 11.64 -2.56
C HIS A 193 1.01 11.29 -4.03
N LYS A 194 1.97 10.42 -4.35
CA LYS A 194 2.19 9.93 -5.73
C LYS A 194 0.99 9.16 -6.27
N VAL A 195 0.47 8.20 -5.49
CA VAL A 195 -0.74 7.43 -5.83
C VAL A 195 -1.98 8.35 -5.85
N GLY A 196 -2.02 9.36 -4.97
CA GLY A 196 -3.02 10.43 -5.04
C GLY A 196 -3.02 11.18 -6.37
N LEU A 197 -1.85 11.64 -6.84
CA LEU A 197 -1.70 12.35 -8.11
C LEU A 197 -1.96 11.47 -9.34
N GLU A 198 -1.75 10.15 -9.24
CA GLU A 198 -2.16 9.18 -10.27
C GLU A 198 -3.69 9.04 -10.33
N LEU A 199 -4.36 8.96 -9.17
CA LEU A 199 -5.83 8.83 -9.08
C LEU A 199 -6.56 10.12 -9.48
N PHE A 200 -6.05 11.28 -9.06
CA PHE A 200 -6.60 12.60 -9.38
C PHE A 200 -5.83 13.25 -10.54
N SER A 201 -5.53 12.46 -11.58
CA SER A 201 -4.78 12.88 -12.77
C SER A 201 -5.61 13.68 -13.79
N SER A 202 -6.95 13.65 -13.70
CA SER A 202 -7.86 14.44 -14.54
C SER A 202 -7.82 15.93 -14.20
N PHE A 203 -6.95 16.67 -14.88
CA PHE A 203 -6.70 18.11 -14.69
C PHE A 203 -7.94 19.02 -14.75
N THR A 204 -9.03 18.58 -15.39
CA THR A 204 -10.29 19.34 -15.50
C THR A 204 -11.28 19.05 -14.37
N THR A 205 -11.52 17.77 -14.07
CA THR A 205 -12.56 17.35 -13.10
C THR A 205 -12.11 17.45 -11.64
N PHE A 206 -10.82 17.24 -11.37
CA PHE A 206 -10.27 17.16 -10.01
C PHE A 206 -9.13 18.16 -9.79
N ALA A 207 -9.28 19.37 -10.36
CA ALA A 207 -8.24 20.40 -10.33
C ALA A 207 -7.91 20.85 -8.90
N GLU A 208 -8.93 20.98 -8.05
CA GLU A 208 -8.79 21.45 -6.66
C GLU A 208 -8.20 20.36 -5.76
N GLU A 209 -8.66 19.12 -5.88
CA GLU A 209 -8.12 17.95 -5.18
C GLU A 209 -6.63 17.78 -5.51
N ARG A 210 -6.29 17.86 -6.80
CA ARG A 210 -4.91 17.79 -7.27
C ARG A 210 -4.07 18.95 -6.73
N ARG A 211 -4.60 20.18 -6.68
CA ARG A 211 -3.94 21.35 -6.06
C ARG A 211 -3.69 21.14 -4.56
N LEU A 212 -4.65 20.57 -3.83
CA LEU A 212 -4.53 20.29 -2.40
C LEU A 212 -3.52 19.15 -2.11
N ILE A 213 -3.49 18.09 -2.93
CA ILE A 213 -2.46 17.03 -2.84
C ILE A 213 -1.07 17.63 -3.11
N LEU A 214 -0.92 18.52 -4.10
CA LEU A 214 0.35 19.20 -4.38
C LEU A 214 0.78 20.12 -3.22
N SER A 215 -0.12 20.94 -2.65
CA SER A 215 0.23 21.78 -1.48
C SER A 215 0.60 20.92 -0.26
N SER A 216 -0.10 19.79 -0.03
CA SER A 216 0.27 18.82 1.02
C SER A 216 1.66 18.21 0.80
N LEU A 217 1.98 17.80 -0.44
CA LEU A 217 3.29 17.25 -0.77
C LEU A 217 4.41 18.29 -0.69
N GLY A 218 4.16 19.52 -1.14
CA GLY A 218 5.09 20.64 -1.00
C GLY A 218 5.38 20.94 0.47
N LYS A 219 4.34 21.04 1.31
CA LYS A 219 4.47 21.25 2.76
C LYS A 219 5.20 20.11 3.46
N LYS A 220 5.03 18.86 2.99
CA LYS A 220 5.88 17.75 3.41
C LYS A 220 7.35 17.95 3.01
N TYR A 221 7.64 18.33 1.76
CA TYR A 221 9.02 18.53 1.32
C TYR A 221 9.71 19.71 2.03
N MET A 222 8.96 20.75 2.42
CA MET A 222 9.46 21.80 3.32
C MET A 222 9.92 21.25 4.66
N SER A 223 9.16 20.34 5.29
CA SER A 223 9.57 19.70 6.57
C SER A 223 10.70 18.67 6.40
N GLU A 224 10.86 18.08 5.21
CA GLU A 224 12.03 17.27 4.84
C GLU A 224 13.26 18.10 4.40
N GLN A 225 13.21 19.44 4.46
CA GLN A 225 14.26 20.38 4.03
C GLN A 225 14.60 20.32 2.52
N LYS A 226 13.68 19.81 1.70
CA LYS A 226 13.80 19.70 0.23
C LYS A 226 13.19 20.92 -0.46
N TYR A 227 13.79 22.08 -0.19
CA TYR A 227 13.23 23.38 -0.58
C TYR A 227 13.10 23.56 -2.09
N SER A 228 14.08 23.09 -2.88
CA SER A 228 14.02 23.13 -4.35
C SER A 228 12.88 22.27 -4.92
N GLU A 229 12.71 21.04 -4.43
CA GLU A 229 11.61 20.18 -4.85
C GLU A 229 10.26 20.73 -4.37
N ALA A 230 10.17 21.25 -3.14
CA ALA A 230 8.96 21.91 -2.62
C ALA A 230 8.56 23.12 -3.49
N LEU A 231 9.52 24.00 -3.82
CA LEU A 231 9.33 25.13 -4.71
C LEU A 231 8.81 24.68 -6.09
N SER A 232 9.40 23.64 -6.68
CA SER A 232 8.94 23.09 -7.96
C SER A 232 7.48 22.61 -7.90
N ILE A 233 7.08 22.02 -6.77
CA ILE A 233 5.73 21.50 -6.56
C ILE A 233 4.72 22.63 -6.36
N PHE A 234 5.04 23.65 -5.56
CA PHE A 234 4.18 24.82 -5.40
C PHE A 234 4.07 25.59 -6.73
N MET A 235 5.14 25.69 -7.52
CA MET A 235 5.11 26.28 -8.86
C MET A 235 4.30 25.45 -9.88
N MET A 236 4.02 24.17 -9.59
CA MET A 236 3.11 23.31 -10.36
C MET A 236 1.65 23.34 -9.85
N THR A 237 1.33 24.14 -8.84
CA THR A 237 -0.07 24.36 -8.40
C THR A 237 -0.78 25.36 -9.30
N THR A 238 -2.06 25.12 -9.55
CA THR A 238 -2.93 25.96 -10.40
C THR A 238 -4.26 26.22 -9.70
N PRO A 239 -4.58 27.48 -9.31
CA PRO A 239 -3.69 28.63 -9.26
C PRO A 239 -2.47 28.39 -8.35
N ILE A 240 -1.40 29.16 -8.58
CA ILE A 240 -0.16 29.07 -7.81
C ILE A 240 -0.42 29.52 -6.38
N GLY A 241 -0.05 28.70 -5.39
CA GLY A 241 0.02 29.14 -3.99
C GLY A 241 1.21 30.08 -3.79
N ILE A 242 1.01 31.38 -4.02
CA ILE A 242 2.10 32.39 -4.05
C ILE A 242 2.84 32.44 -2.71
N GLU A 243 2.13 32.39 -1.58
CA GLU A 243 2.69 32.34 -0.22
C GLU A 243 3.57 31.11 -0.01
N ASP A 244 3.02 29.91 -0.20
CA ASP A 244 3.71 28.62 -0.08
C ASP A 244 4.98 28.60 -0.96
N ALA A 245 4.88 29.13 -2.19
CA ALA A 245 5.98 29.20 -3.16
C ALA A 245 7.04 30.26 -2.79
N MET A 246 6.64 31.42 -2.26
CA MET A 246 7.58 32.45 -1.78
C MET A 246 8.38 31.94 -0.57
N GLU A 247 7.74 31.25 0.38
CA GLU A 247 8.43 30.63 1.52
C GLU A 247 9.45 29.60 1.03
N ALA A 248 9.05 28.69 0.13
CA ALA A 248 9.97 27.72 -0.47
C ALA A 248 11.15 28.38 -1.21
N ALA A 249 10.90 29.45 -1.98
CA ALA A 249 11.94 30.19 -2.68
C ALA A 249 12.91 30.92 -1.74
N GLN A 250 12.43 31.37 -0.57
CA GLN A 250 13.27 31.98 0.46
C GLN A 250 14.23 30.96 1.09
N PHE A 251 13.76 29.75 1.41
CA PHE A 251 14.60 28.68 1.96
C PHE A 251 15.52 28.02 0.91
N ASP A 252 15.12 27.95 -0.37
CA ASP A 252 15.97 27.53 -1.50
C ASP A 252 17.04 28.60 -1.87
N GLY A 253 16.91 29.83 -1.36
CA GLY A 253 17.76 30.97 -1.72
C GLY A 253 17.53 31.50 -3.15
N ASN A 254 16.39 31.16 -3.76
CA ASN A 254 16.08 31.42 -5.16
C ASN A 254 15.42 32.79 -5.35
N TRP A 255 16.17 33.84 -5.04
CA TRP A 255 15.71 35.22 -5.01
C TRP A 255 15.06 35.69 -6.32
N ARG A 256 15.44 35.12 -7.47
CA ARG A 256 14.81 35.41 -8.77
C ARG A 256 13.34 34.99 -8.80
N ILE A 257 13.03 33.78 -8.33
CA ILE A 257 11.65 33.29 -8.25
C ILE A 257 10.91 34.07 -7.16
N PHE A 258 11.51 34.25 -5.98
CA PHE A 258 10.94 35.04 -4.88
C PHE A 258 10.48 36.44 -5.32
N PHE A 259 11.35 37.25 -5.95
CA PHE A 259 10.99 38.60 -6.38
C PHE A 259 9.97 38.62 -7.53
N SER A 260 9.94 37.59 -8.39
CA SER A 260 8.90 37.47 -9.43
C SER A 260 7.51 37.20 -8.82
N LEU A 261 7.44 36.32 -7.81
CA LEU A 261 6.23 36.02 -7.05
C LEU A 261 5.78 37.21 -6.18
N TRP A 262 6.70 37.90 -5.53
CA TRP A 262 6.39 39.13 -4.78
C TRP A 262 5.79 40.21 -5.68
N LYS A 263 6.35 40.43 -6.87
CA LYS A 263 5.81 41.39 -7.85
C LYS A 263 4.43 40.97 -8.40
N GLN A 264 4.13 39.68 -8.45
CA GLN A 264 2.78 39.20 -8.75
C GLN A 264 1.82 39.49 -7.59
N LYS A 265 2.21 39.18 -6.35
CA LYS A 265 1.44 39.45 -5.14
C LYS A 265 1.06 40.93 -4.97
N GLU A 266 2.00 41.85 -5.20
CA GLU A 266 1.72 43.30 -5.14
C GLU A 266 0.79 43.79 -6.26
N ARG A 267 0.78 43.11 -7.42
CA ARG A 267 -0.20 43.39 -8.49
C ARG A 267 -1.60 42.94 -8.10
N GLU A 268 -1.72 41.78 -7.47
CA GLU A 268 -2.98 41.15 -7.04
C GLU A 268 -3.55 41.75 -5.74
N ARG A 269 -2.77 42.57 -5.02
CA ARG A 269 -3.18 43.33 -3.84
C ARG A 269 -4.37 44.26 -4.15
N PRO A 270 -5.47 44.22 -3.36
CA PRO A 270 -6.65 45.03 -3.63
C PRO A 270 -6.35 46.54 -3.50
N PRO A 271 -7.03 47.42 -4.29
CA PRO A 271 -6.71 48.85 -4.33
C PRO A 271 -6.76 49.56 -2.97
N SER A 272 -7.62 49.11 -2.05
CA SER A 272 -7.76 49.65 -0.69
C SER A 272 -6.56 49.42 0.23
N LEU A 273 -5.56 48.65 -0.20
CA LEU A 273 -4.32 48.37 0.54
C LEU A 273 -3.05 48.78 -0.23
N LYS A 274 -3.19 49.63 -1.26
CA LYS A 274 -2.06 50.30 -1.91
C LYS A 274 -1.84 51.63 -1.21
N GLU A 275 -0.64 51.83 -0.69
CA GLU A 275 -0.20 53.14 -0.21
C GLU A 275 -0.17 54.12 -1.41
N PRO A 276 -0.45 55.42 -1.22
CA PRO A 276 -0.33 56.40 -2.29
C PRO A 276 1.09 56.37 -2.86
N SER A 277 1.22 56.27 -4.18
CA SER A 277 2.51 56.42 -4.86
C SER A 277 2.87 57.90 -4.90
N ASP A 278 4.00 58.28 -4.30
CA ASP A 278 4.52 59.66 -4.27
C ASP A 278 5.02 60.19 -5.64
N ASP A 279 4.67 59.52 -6.75
CA ASP A 279 5.19 59.72 -8.11
C ASP A 279 4.38 60.71 -8.99
N GLU A 280 3.51 61.55 -8.42
CA GLU A 280 2.76 62.60 -9.15
C GLU A 280 2.87 63.98 -8.46
N ASN A 281 4.06 64.60 -8.55
CA ASN A 281 4.31 66.05 -8.32
C ASN A 281 5.54 66.53 -9.12
N ASP A 282 5.56 66.29 -10.44
CA ASP A 282 6.55 66.82 -11.39
C ASP A 282 5.85 67.75 -12.42
N ASP A 283 5.35 68.90 -11.95
CA ASP A 283 4.79 69.98 -12.79
C ASP A 283 5.50 71.32 -12.47
N ASP A 284 6.17 71.86 -13.49
CA ASP A 284 6.72 73.22 -13.69
C ASP A 284 6.98 74.18 -12.49
N ASP A 285 8.25 74.55 -12.29
CA ASP A 285 8.64 75.91 -11.84
C ASP A 285 10.03 76.32 -12.42
N PRO A 286 10.24 77.54 -12.97
CA PRO A 286 11.38 77.82 -13.84
C PRO A 286 12.60 78.49 -13.18
N VAL A 287 13.78 78.10 -13.70
CA VAL A 287 15.12 78.73 -13.66
C VAL A 287 15.28 80.07 -12.92
N HIS A 288 16.17 80.10 -11.93
CA HIS A 288 16.94 81.30 -11.60
C HIS A 288 18.40 81.00 -11.22
N ASP A 289 19.34 81.30 -12.13
CA ASP A 289 20.77 81.32 -11.86
C ASP A 289 21.15 82.47 -10.91
N ILE A 290 21.82 82.16 -9.79
CA ILE A 290 22.59 83.14 -9.01
C ILE A 290 23.94 82.52 -8.60
N PHE A 291 25.02 83.04 -9.17
CA PHE A 291 26.40 82.65 -8.83
C PHE A 291 26.83 83.22 -7.45
N GLY A 292 27.45 82.37 -6.63
CA GLY A 292 28.11 82.80 -5.39
C GLY A 292 28.88 81.66 -4.71
N PRO A 293 30.23 81.64 -4.72
CA PRO A 293 31.01 80.57 -4.10
C PRO A 293 31.09 80.77 -2.58
N SER A 294 30.78 79.72 -1.81
CA SER A 294 30.97 79.69 -0.35
C SER A 294 31.74 78.44 0.08
N THR A 295 32.59 78.59 1.10
CA THR A 295 33.63 77.61 1.48
C THR A 295 33.10 76.45 2.32
N PRO A 296 33.68 75.24 2.20
CA PRO A 296 33.26 74.08 2.99
C PRO A 296 33.68 74.19 4.48
N PRO A 297 32.83 73.78 5.43
CA PRO A 297 33.19 73.66 6.85
C PRO A 297 34.10 72.45 7.13
N PRO A 298 34.85 72.43 8.25
CA PRO A 298 35.86 71.41 8.54
C PRO A 298 35.27 70.08 9.06
N PRO A 299 36.01 68.96 8.94
CA PRO A 299 35.57 67.64 9.41
C PRO A 299 35.67 67.48 10.94
N SER A 300 34.65 66.89 11.54
CA SER A 300 34.63 66.44 12.95
C SER A 300 35.32 65.07 13.13
N PRO A 301 35.89 64.77 14.32
CA PRO A 301 36.84 63.68 14.48
C PRO A 301 36.23 62.28 14.65
N LEU A 302 37.01 61.27 14.26
CA LEU A 302 36.74 59.85 14.46
C LEU A 302 36.94 59.41 15.93
N PRO A 303 36.06 58.55 16.49
CA PRO A 303 36.41 57.75 17.68
C PRO A 303 37.43 56.65 17.34
N PRO A 304 38.20 56.14 18.33
CA PRO A 304 39.42 55.38 18.07
C PRO A 304 39.21 53.90 17.74
N ALA A 305 40.16 53.33 17.00
CA ALA A 305 40.22 51.90 16.70
C ALA A 305 40.74 51.07 17.90
N THR A 306 40.11 49.92 18.15
CA THR A 306 40.64 48.83 18.98
C THR A 306 41.05 47.64 18.09
N SER A 307 42.21 47.05 18.40
CA SER A 307 42.87 46.04 17.58
C SER A 307 42.39 44.60 17.84
N PRO A 308 42.56 43.66 16.89
CA PRO A 308 41.89 42.36 16.91
C PRO A 308 42.62 41.29 17.75
N PRO A 309 41.90 40.23 18.19
CA PRO A 309 42.51 38.99 18.65
C PRO A 309 43.21 38.24 17.50
N LYS A 310 44.22 37.43 17.85
CA LYS A 310 45.19 36.86 16.90
C LYS A 310 44.70 35.55 16.26
N SER A 311 45.22 35.28 15.07
CA SER A 311 45.17 33.97 14.44
C SER A 311 46.21 32.99 15.02
N SER A 312 45.90 31.69 14.94
CA SER A 312 46.90 30.62 14.96
C SER A 312 46.32 29.33 14.34
N LEU A 313 46.84 28.95 13.19
CA LEU A 313 46.83 27.56 12.71
C LEU A 313 48.04 26.82 13.34
N PRO A 314 48.09 25.48 13.27
CA PRO A 314 48.87 24.89 12.18
C PRO A 314 48.13 23.75 11.46
N ALA A 315 48.74 23.23 10.39
CA ALA A 315 48.10 22.32 9.44
C ALA A 315 48.62 20.87 9.50
N ALA A 316 47.78 19.96 8.99
CA ALA A 316 48.08 18.70 8.30
C ALA A 316 49.18 17.75 8.81
N SER A 317 48.79 16.51 9.10
CA SER A 317 49.51 15.29 8.65
C SER A 317 48.64 14.04 8.79
N THR A 318 48.52 13.26 7.71
CA THR A 318 47.96 11.89 7.70
C THR A 318 49.09 10.88 7.82
N PRO A 319 48.90 9.73 8.49
CA PRO A 319 49.09 8.47 7.78
C PRO A 319 48.04 7.38 8.13
N MET A 320 48.21 6.18 7.58
CA MET A 320 47.20 5.10 7.54
C MET A 320 47.35 4.00 8.62
N LEU A 321 46.36 3.08 8.64
CA LEU A 321 46.48 1.63 8.93
C LEU A 321 46.69 1.14 10.38
N ARG A 322 45.60 0.79 11.09
CA ARG A 322 45.10 -0.61 11.33
C ARG A 322 44.03 -0.66 12.45
N PRO A 323 43.21 -1.73 12.55
CA PRO A 323 42.16 -1.86 13.56
C PRO A 323 42.53 -2.79 14.75
N PRO A 324 41.92 -2.61 15.95
CA PRO A 324 41.68 -3.69 16.89
C PRO A 324 40.52 -4.56 16.37
N ALA A 325 40.62 -5.89 16.22
CA ALA A 325 40.94 -6.93 17.21
C ALA A 325 39.72 -7.32 18.07
N SER A 326 39.15 -8.49 17.74
CA SER A 326 37.90 -9.03 18.26
C SER A 326 37.96 -9.41 19.75
N SER A 327 36.91 -9.10 20.51
CA SER A 327 36.60 -9.73 21.80
C SER A 327 35.57 -10.85 21.61
N LEU A 328 36.02 -12.11 21.76
CA LEU A 328 35.16 -13.29 21.75
C LEU A 328 34.51 -13.48 23.13
N THR A 329 33.21 -13.22 23.25
CA THR A 329 32.44 -13.55 24.46
C THR A 329 31.77 -14.92 24.28
N THR A 330 32.43 -15.97 24.77
CA THR A 330 31.92 -17.35 24.74
C THR A 330 30.67 -17.51 25.61
N PRO A 331 29.60 -18.19 25.16
CA PRO A 331 28.43 -18.45 25.99
C PRO A 331 28.75 -19.40 27.14
N MET A 332 28.36 -19.04 28.36
CA MET A 332 28.62 -19.85 29.56
C MET A 332 27.56 -20.93 29.73
N ILE A 333 28.00 -22.20 29.81
CA ILE A 333 27.11 -23.37 29.91
C ILE A 333 26.71 -23.59 31.39
N PRO A 334 25.41 -23.64 31.74
CA PRO A 334 24.98 -24.10 33.05
C PRO A 334 25.07 -25.63 33.16
N PRO A 335 25.54 -26.20 34.28
CA PRO A 335 25.64 -27.65 34.47
C PRO A 335 24.27 -28.29 34.77
N PRO A 336 24.09 -29.60 34.49
CA PRO A 336 22.87 -30.33 34.84
C PRO A 336 22.85 -30.69 36.34
N PRO A 337 21.69 -30.62 37.02
CA PRO A 337 21.54 -31.16 38.38
C PRO A 337 21.50 -32.70 38.36
N SER A 338 22.34 -33.33 39.17
CA SER A 338 22.39 -34.79 39.35
C SER A 338 21.49 -35.29 40.51
N THR A 339 21.34 -36.60 40.62
CA THR A 339 20.26 -37.27 41.37
C THR A 339 20.56 -37.63 42.84
N SER A 340 19.68 -37.19 43.76
CA SER A 340 19.37 -37.86 45.05
C SER A 340 18.13 -37.18 45.68
N SER A 341 17.04 -37.82 46.15
CA SER A 341 16.79 -39.08 46.88
C SER A 341 16.70 -38.92 48.42
N SER A 342 15.52 -38.56 48.92
CA SER A 342 14.95 -38.85 50.27
C SER A 342 13.48 -38.35 50.27
N VAL A 343 12.40 -39.12 50.41
CA VAL A 343 11.94 -40.11 51.42
C VAL A 343 11.22 -39.48 52.64
N ALA A 344 9.90 -39.26 52.48
CA ALA A 344 8.82 -39.33 53.50
C ALA A 344 7.47 -39.04 52.77
N ALA A 345 6.39 -39.81 52.70
CA ALA A 345 5.78 -40.91 53.48
C ALA A 345 4.56 -40.48 54.35
N SER A 346 3.32 -40.52 53.80
CA SER A 346 2.09 -40.96 54.48
C SER A 346 0.80 -40.78 53.63
N GLY A 347 -0.04 -41.83 53.53
CA GLY A 347 -1.48 -41.79 53.17
C GLY A 347 -1.90 -41.32 51.75
N THR A 348 -3.02 -41.76 51.15
CA THR A 348 -3.92 -42.91 51.40
C THR A 348 -4.52 -43.38 50.06
N LYS A 349 -4.78 -44.70 49.93
CA LYS A 349 -5.62 -45.33 48.88
C LYS A 349 -7.10 -45.39 49.37
N PRO A 350 -8.13 -45.76 48.57
CA PRO A 350 -8.14 -46.52 47.30
C PRO A 350 -9.04 -45.84 46.20
N ALA A 351 -9.53 -46.43 45.09
CA ALA A 351 -9.51 -47.81 44.58
C ALA A 351 -9.55 -47.90 43.03
N VAL A 352 -8.79 -48.85 42.48
CA VAL A 352 -9.14 -49.82 41.41
C VAL A 352 -10.04 -49.39 40.22
N SER A 353 -9.45 -49.46 39.01
CA SER A 353 -9.94 -50.33 37.93
C SER A 353 -8.84 -50.69 36.91
N GLN A 354 -9.04 -51.79 36.18
CA GLN A 354 -8.17 -52.35 35.12
C GLN A 354 -9.04 -52.57 33.86
N GLN A 355 -8.60 -53.03 32.68
CA GLN A 355 -7.35 -53.57 32.11
C GLN A 355 -7.43 -53.24 30.57
N ILE A 356 -6.57 -53.56 29.57
CA ILE A 356 -5.38 -54.40 29.34
C ILE A 356 -4.52 -53.70 28.26
N TYR A 357 -3.24 -54.05 28.12
CA TYR A 357 -2.44 -53.80 26.89
C TYR A 357 -2.12 -55.13 26.18
N PRO A 358 -2.26 -55.22 24.84
CA PRO A 358 -1.66 -56.29 24.04
C PRO A 358 -0.24 -55.91 23.56
N THR A 359 0.71 -56.85 23.67
CA THR A 359 2.09 -56.74 23.13
C THR A 359 2.20 -57.31 21.70
N PRO A 360 3.25 -56.97 20.93
CA PRO A 360 3.32 -57.30 19.51
C PRO A 360 3.81 -58.73 19.19
N THR A 361 3.23 -59.37 18.18
CA THR A 361 3.67 -60.65 17.60
C THR A 361 4.60 -60.41 16.40
N THR A 362 5.60 -61.27 16.23
CA THR A 362 6.75 -61.03 15.33
C THR A 362 6.96 -62.18 14.34
N LEU A 363 7.01 -61.86 13.03
CA LEU A 363 7.54 -62.68 11.92
C LEU A 363 6.72 -63.95 11.54
N PRO A 364 6.85 -64.55 10.32
CA PRO A 364 8.06 -64.70 9.49
C PRO A 364 8.06 -64.14 8.05
N VAL A 365 9.27 -64.11 7.48
CA VAL A 365 9.61 -63.77 6.09
C VAL A 365 9.57 -65.02 5.19
N PRO A 366 9.10 -64.89 3.94
CA PRO A 366 9.61 -65.68 2.82
C PRO A 366 10.41 -64.78 1.85
N ALA A 367 11.58 -65.24 1.42
CA ALA A 367 12.42 -64.53 0.47
C ALA A 367 12.46 -65.25 -0.89
N THR A 368 12.01 -64.57 -1.96
CA THR A 368 12.22 -65.04 -3.34
C THR A 368 12.44 -63.87 -4.30
N ARG A 369 13.47 -63.98 -5.14
CA ARG A 369 13.99 -62.91 -6.01
C ARG A 369 13.86 -63.32 -7.48
N PRO A 370 13.04 -62.64 -8.30
CA PRO A 370 13.12 -62.75 -9.75
C PRO A 370 14.14 -61.77 -10.35
N GLN A 371 14.73 -62.18 -11.48
CA GLN A 371 15.66 -61.39 -12.29
C GLN A 371 15.01 -60.12 -12.87
N ARG A 372 15.77 -59.03 -13.02
CA ARG A 372 15.40 -57.90 -13.89
C ARG A 372 15.67 -58.26 -15.35
N SER A 373 14.66 -58.66 -16.11
CA SER A 373 14.70 -58.60 -17.57
C SER A 373 14.51 -57.15 -18.06
N ARG A 374 15.27 -56.74 -19.07
CA ARG A 374 15.09 -55.46 -19.78
C ARG A 374 14.22 -55.70 -21.03
N PRO A 375 13.10 -54.99 -21.21
CA PRO A 375 12.52 -54.78 -22.54
C PRO A 375 13.22 -53.61 -23.23
N SER A 376 13.70 -53.81 -24.45
CA SER A 376 14.31 -52.75 -25.28
C SER A 376 13.22 -51.87 -25.89
N LEU A 377 13.33 -50.55 -25.72
CA LEU A 377 12.43 -49.60 -26.40
C LEU A 377 12.85 -49.42 -27.87
N THR A 378 12.21 -50.16 -28.78
CA THR A 378 12.32 -49.94 -30.22
C THR A 378 11.55 -48.70 -30.64
N LEU A 379 12.22 -47.74 -31.30
CA LEU A 379 11.55 -46.58 -31.92
C LEU A 379 10.69 -47.02 -33.11
N THR A 380 9.36 -46.95 -32.97
CA THR A 380 8.42 -47.05 -34.09
C THR A 380 7.80 -45.68 -34.38
N ARG A 381 8.45 -44.97 -35.32
CA ARG A 381 8.01 -43.68 -35.88
C ARG A 381 6.79 -43.89 -36.79
N SER A 382 5.68 -43.21 -36.49
CA SER A 382 4.47 -43.19 -37.35
C SER A 382 4.07 -41.75 -37.70
N PRO A 383 3.36 -41.50 -38.83
CA PRO A 383 3.38 -40.20 -39.51
C PRO A 383 2.21 -39.26 -39.17
N ALA A 384 2.39 -37.97 -39.50
CA ALA A 384 1.33 -36.97 -39.49
C ALA A 384 0.47 -37.04 -40.78
N PRO A 385 -0.84 -36.74 -40.71
CA PRO A 385 -1.67 -36.50 -41.88
C PRO A 385 -1.37 -35.14 -42.52
N ARG A 386 -1.60 -35.02 -43.84
CA ARG A 386 -1.39 -33.78 -44.61
C ARG A 386 -2.66 -32.93 -44.67
N GLU A 387 -2.48 -31.64 -44.95
CA GLU A 387 -3.55 -30.75 -45.42
C GLU A 387 -4.18 -31.26 -46.72
N SER A 388 -5.48 -31.01 -46.91
CA SER A 388 -6.12 -31.06 -48.22
C SER A 388 -7.05 -29.87 -48.42
N SER A 389 -6.60 -28.90 -49.21
CA SER A 389 -7.39 -27.73 -49.58
C SER A 389 -8.54 -28.12 -50.51
N ARG A 390 -9.72 -27.52 -50.32
CA ARG A 390 -10.78 -27.45 -51.35
C ARG A 390 -11.31 -26.02 -51.46
N ARG A 391 -11.23 -25.47 -52.68
CA ARG A 391 -11.93 -24.23 -53.07
C ARG A 391 -13.43 -24.49 -53.25
N PRO A 392 -14.29 -23.45 -53.13
CA PRO A 392 -15.69 -23.55 -53.50
C PRO A 392 -15.85 -23.64 -55.04
N GLN A 393 -16.93 -24.29 -55.48
CA GLN A 393 -17.51 -24.09 -56.81
C GLN A 393 -18.76 -23.20 -56.66
N GLY A 394 -18.98 -22.30 -57.62
CA GLY A 394 -20.19 -21.47 -57.67
C GLY A 394 -21.32 -22.14 -58.45
N GLY A 395 -22.56 -21.91 -58.02
CA GLY A 395 -23.77 -22.20 -58.78
C GLY A 395 -24.60 -20.93 -58.93
N MET A 396 -24.99 -20.57 -60.16
CA MET A 396 -25.58 -19.27 -60.47
C MET A 396 -26.74 -19.40 -61.48
N GLN A 397 -27.96 -19.52 -60.97
CA GLN A 397 -29.24 -19.45 -61.67
C GLN A 397 -30.32 -19.18 -60.61
N ARG A 398 -31.43 -18.47 -60.84
CA ARG A 398 -31.88 -17.44 -61.78
C ARG A 398 -33.39 -17.32 -61.47
N ARG A 399 -33.88 -16.11 -61.18
CA ARG A 399 -35.28 -15.63 -61.26
C ARG A 399 -36.43 -16.67 -61.15
N SER A 400 -37.32 -16.41 -60.21
CA SER A 400 -38.62 -15.80 -60.56
C SER A 400 -38.86 -14.61 -59.63
#